data_AF-A0A2E1UKK9-F1
#
_entry.id   AF-A0A2E1UKK9-F1
#
_cell.length_a   1.000
_cell.length_b   1.000
_cell.length_c   1.000
_cell.angle_alpha   90.00
_cell.angle_beta   90.00
_cell.angle_gamma   90.00
#
_symmetry.space_group_name_H-M   'P 1'
#
loop_
_entity.id
_entity.type
_entity.pdbx_description
1 polymer ?
#
loop_
_entity_poly.entity_id
_entity_poly.type
_entity_poly.pdbx_seq_one_letter_code
_entity_poly.pdbx_strand_id
1 'polypeptide(L)'
;MSKKDQNTLLKNLLEYIPIAVFFVVFIFFKDDKVLLFGRDLSGFVLATLVFVPLVVLATAVSWFVLKEVSRIQLLTLVLVVVFGGMTIFFNDERFLKIKPTLIYCLFSIILLFGIFRKTSYLASLLGKALPLSYDGWMILTRRMAYFFVLLAAANEFVWRTQSTETWVYFKTFGLTIAMFVFFITQYSVFKTYGDFKD
;
A
#
# COMPACT_ATOMS: atom_id res chain seq x y z
N MET A 1 14.30 -29.35 -16.53
CA MET A 1 13.91 -28.40 -15.46
C MET A 1 12.95 -29.10 -14.53
N SER A 2 13.17 -29.06 -13.22
CA SER A 2 12.25 -29.65 -12.25
C SER A 2 10.91 -28.91 -12.30
N LYS A 3 9.80 -29.58 -11.97
CA LYS A 3 8.45 -28.98 -11.90
C LYS A 3 8.43 -27.74 -10.97
N LYS A 4 9.32 -27.71 -9.98
CA LYS A 4 9.55 -26.59 -9.06
C LYS A 4 10.23 -25.38 -9.74
N ASP A 5 11.14 -25.63 -10.66
CA ASP A 5 11.84 -24.58 -11.43
C ASP A 5 10.87 -23.90 -12.41
N GLN A 6 10.00 -24.69 -13.06
CA GLN A 6 8.98 -24.17 -13.98
C GLN A 6 7.96 -23.27 -13.28
N ASN A 7 7.51 -23.64 -12.08
CA ASN A 7 6.60 -22.82 -11.28
C ASN A 7 7.26 -21.51 -10.79
N THR A 8 8.57 -21.56 -10.48
CA THR A 8 9.33 -20.37 -10.06
C THR A 8 9.52 -19.40 -11.22
N LEU A 9 9.84 -19.90 -12.42
CA LEU A 9 9.94 -19.08 -13.62
C LEU A 9 8.60 -18.45 -14.00
N LEU A 10 7.51 -19.24 -14.00
CA LEU A 10 6.18 -18.74 -14.33
C LEU A 10 5.75 -17.63 -13.35
N LYS A 11 6.01 -17.81 -12.05
CA LYS A 11 5.74 -16.80 -11.03
C LYS A 11 6.51 -15.50 -11.31
N ASN A 12 7.82 -15.61 -11.54
CA ASN A 12 8.65 -14.45 -11.84
C ASN A 12 8.16 -13.72 -13.11
N LEU A 13 7.86 -14.47 -14.18
CA LEU A 13 7.32 -13.88 -15.41
C LEU A 13 6.02 -13.11 -15.16
N LEU A 14 5.07 -13.70 -14.43
CA LEU A 14 3.80 -13.04 -14.11
C LEU A 14 4.00 -11.76 -13.25
N GLU A 15 5.06 -11.69 -12.45
CA GLU A 15 5.40 -10.49 -11.69
C GLU A 15 6.09 -9.41 -12.55
N TYR A 16 7.00 -9.79 -13.45
CA TYR A 16 7.77 -8.84 -14.26
C TYR A 16 7.07 -8.36 -15.53
N ILE A 17 6.19 -9.17 -16.14
CA ILE A 17 5.47 -8.81 -17.37
C ILE A 17 4.70 -7.49 -17.21
N PRO A 18 3.86 -7.29 -16.17
CA PRO A 18 3.14 -6.04 -16.02
C PRO A 18 4.08 -4.84 -15.89
N ILE A 19 5.18 -4.99 -15.15
CA ILE A 19 6.17 -3.93 -14.95
C ILE A 19 6.83 -3.56 -16.28
N ALA A 20 7.28 -4.56 -17.04
CA ALA A 20 7.89 -4.34 -18.35
C ALA A 20 6.93 -3.64 -19.31
N VAL A 21 5.67 -4.08 -19.39
CA VAL A 21 4.64 -3.46 -20.23
C VAL A 21 4.37 -2.01 -19.80
N PHE A 22 4.27 -1.75 -18.49
CA PHE A 22 4.13 -0.39 -17.97
C PHE A 22 5.27 0.51 -18.45
N PHE A 23 6.52 0.07 -18.32
CA PHE A 23 7.69 0.85 -18.73
C PHE A 23 7.73 1.09 -20.24
N VAL A 24 7.40 0.07 -21.05
CA VAL A 24 7.30 0.23 -22.50
C VAL A 24 6.26 1.29 -22.85
N VAL A 25 5.03 1.15 -22.36
CA VAL A 25 3.97 2.15 -22.63
C VAL A 25 4.37 3.53 -22.13
N PHE A 26 4.98 3.62 -20.94
CA PHE A 26 5.43 4.90 -20.41
C PHE A 26 6.50 5.54 -21.28
N ILE A 27 7.55 4.82 -21.68
CA ILE A 27 8.65 5.40 -22.49
C ILE A 27 8.16 5.88 -23.85
N PHE A 28 7.27 5.12 -24.50
CA PHE A 28 6.77 5.46 -25.83
C PHE A 28 5.78 6.62 -25.82
N PHE A 29 5.00 6.78 -24.74
CA PHE A 29 3.90 7.74 -24.70
C PHE A 29 4.06 8.85 -23.65
N LYS A 30 5.15 8.90 -22.87
CA LYS A 30 5.34 9.85 -21.75
C LYS A 30 5.17 11.33 -22.14
N ASP A 31 5.57 11.69 -23.36
CA ASP A 31 5.54 13.06 -23.86
C ASP A 31 4.25 13.34 -24.68
N ASP A 32 3.46 12.31 -24.94
CA ASP A 32 2.23 12.39 -25.72
C ASP A 32 0.99 12.57 -24.83
N LYS A 33 0.02 13.29 -25.37
CA LYS A 33 -1.35 13.34 -24.85
C LYS A 33 -2.23 12.50 -25.76
N VAL A 34 -2.71 11.36 -25.24
CA VAL A 34 -3.56 10.46 -26.00
C VAL A 34 -5.01 10.75 -25.64
N LEU A 35 -5.82 11.10 -26.64
CA LEU A 35 -7.26 11.28 -26.46
C LEU A 35 -7.93 9.91 -26.36
N LEU A 36 -8.39 9.55 -25.16
CA LEU A 36 -9.07 8.29 -24.87
C LEU A 36 -10.32 8.57 -24.06
N PHE A 37 -11.46 7.99 -24.47
CA PHE A 37 -12.77 8.22 -23.83
C PHE A 37 -13.16 9.71 -23.69
N GLY A 38 -12.72 10.56 -24.63
CA GLY A 38 -12.98 12.00 -24.60
C GLY A 38 -12.19 12.78 -23.56
N ARG A 39 -11.11 12.20 -23.00
CA ARG A 39 -10.18 12.87 -22.08
C ARG A 39 -8.75 12.82 -22.63
N ASP A 40 -8.00 13.90 -22.43
CA ASP A 40 -6.55 13.92 -22.65
C ASP A 40 -5.86 13.17 -21.52
N LEU A 41 -5.38 11.97 -21.82
CA LEU A 41 -4.58 11.17 -20.88
C LEU A 41 -3.11 11.46 -21.12
N SER A 42 -2.38 11.75 -20.04
CA SER A 42 -0.92 11.76 -20.08
C SER A 42 -0.39 10.34 -20.31
N GLY A 43 0.80 10.21 -20.90
CA GLY A 43 1.46 8.91 -21.06
C GLY A 43 1.59 8.10 -19.77
N PHE A 44 1.75 8.77 -18.62
CA PHE A 44 1.75 8.12 -17.31
C PHE A 44 0.39 7.50 -16.96
N VAL A 45 -0.70 8.22 -17.19
CA VAL A 45 -2.05 7.72 -16.94
C VAL A 45 -2.39 6.59 -17.91
N LEU A 46 -1.98 6.69 -19.17
CA LEU A 46 -2.13 5.62 -20.15
C LEU A 46 -1.37 4.35 -19.74
N ALA A 47 -0.12 4.48 -19.33
CA ALA A 47 0.68 3.36 -18.83
C ALA A 47 0.01 2.71 -17.62
N THR A 48 -0.53 3.51 -16.71
CA THR A 48 -1.28 3.03 -15.53
C THR A 48 -2.57 2.31 -15.92
N LEU A 49 -3.30 2.81 -16.92
CA LEU A 49 -4.53 2.22 -17.45
C LEU A 49 -4.31 0.82 -18.01
N VAL A 50 -3.15 0.58 -18.65
CA VAL A 50 -2.77 -0.75 -19.16
C VAL A 50 -2.23 -1.63 -18.03
N PHE A 51 -1.43 -1.06 -17.13
CA PHE A 51 -0.77 -1.80 -16.07
C PHE A 51 -1.74 -2.41 -15.05
N VAL A 52 -2.73 -1.65 -14.58
CA VAL A 52 -3.64 -2.11 -13.52
C VAL A 52 -4.40 -3.38 -13.92
N PRO A 53 -5.10 -3.44 -15.08
CA PRO A 53 -5.73 -4.66 -15.55
C PRO A 53 -4.74 -5.82 -15.72
N LEU A 54 -3.53 -5.51 -16.21
CA LEU A 54 -2.51 -6.53 -16.45
C LEU A 54 -2.00 -7.17 -15.15
N VAL A 55 -1.80 -6.38 -14.08
CA VAL A 55 -1.46 -6.90 -12.75
C VAL A 55 -2.61 -7.74 -12.17
N VAL A 56 -3.86 -7.31 -12.36
CA VAL A 56 -5.05 -8.07 -11.92
C VAL A 56 -5.10 -9.42 -12.64
N LEU A 57 -4.94 -9.43 -13.96
CA LEU A 57 -4.93 -10.65 -14.77
C LEU A 57 -3.75 -11.56 -14.42
N ALA A 58 -2.54 -11.01 -14.28
CA ALA A 58 -1.36 -11.78 -13.90
C ALA A 58 -1.52 -12.42 -12.52
N THR A 59 -2.11 -11.68 -11.57
CA THR A 59 -2.39 -12.21 -10.22
C THR A 59 -3.49 -13.26 -10.25
N ALA A 60 -4.53 -13.08 -11.06
CA ALA A 60 -5.60 -14.08 -11.24
C ALA A 60 -5.05 -15.37 -11.86
N VAL A 61 -4.25 -15.28 -12.93
CA VAL A 61 -3.60 -16.44 -13.57
C VAL A 61 -2.66 -17.12 -12.58
N SER A 62 -1.85 -16.36 -11.83
CA SER A 62 -1.01 -16.89 -10.77
C SER A 62 -1.82 -17.68 -9.74
N TRP A 63 -2.96 -17.14 -9.31
CA TRP A 63 -3.85 -17.83 -8.37
C TRP A 63 -4.44 -19.13 -8.94
N PHE A 64 -4.88 -19.14 -10.20
CA PHE A 64 -5.43 -20.35 -10.83
C PHE A 64 -4.38 -21.44 -11.06
N VAL A 65 -3.16 -21.06 -11.45
CA VAL A 65 -2.09 -22.01 -11.83
C VAL A 65 -1.29 -22.47 -10.61
N LEU A 66 -0.88 -21.54 -9.74
CA LEU A 66 0.00 -21.81 -8.59
C LEU A 66 -0.78 -22.12 -7.31
N LYS A 67 -2.09 -21.80 -7.24
CA LYS A 67 -2.97 -21.97 -6.06
C LYS A 67 -2.49 -21.33 -4.76
N GLU A 68 -1.41 -20.54 -4.82
CA GLU A 68 -0.84 -19.83 -3.70
C GLU A 68 -0.66 -18.36 -4.08
N VAL A 69 -1.29 -17.46 -3.32
CA VAL A 69 -1.03 -16.03 -3.41
C VAL A 69 -0.59 -15.56 -2.03
N SER A 70 0.59 -14.95 -1.95
CA SER A 70 1.09 -14.43 -0.68
C SER A 70 0.21 -13.26 -0.21
N ARG A 71 0.06 -13.08 1.12
CA ARG A 71 -0.71 -11.97 1.69
C ARG A 71 -0.16 -10.61 1.25
N ILE A 72 1.17 -10.50 1.09
CA ILE A 72 1.84 -9.30 0.60
C ILE A 72 1.45 -9.03 -0.85
N GLN A 73 1.38 -10.05 -1.71
CA GLN A 73 0.96 -9.88 -3.11
C GLN A 73 -0.50 -9.42 -3.23
N LEU A 74 -1.41 -9.97 -2.41
CA LEU A 74 -2.80 -9.47 -2.35
C LEU A 74 -2.86 -8.01 -1.89
N LEU A 75 -2.08 -7.64 -0.88
CA LEU A 75 -1.99 -6.26 -0.42
C LEU A 75 -1.49 -5.35 -1.55
N THR A 76 -0.41 -5.74 -2.24
CA THR A 76 0.13 -5.00 -3.39
C THR A 76 -0.90 -4.87 -4.51
N LEU A 77 -1.66 -5.94 -4.83
CA LEU A 77 -2.72 -5.88 -5.82
C LEU A 77 -3.78 -4.85 -5.45
N VAL A 78 -4.28 -4.88 -4.22
CA VAL A 78 -5.27 -3.91 -3.73
C VAL A 78 -4.72 -2.50 -3.85
N LEU A 79 -3.46 -2.26 -3.44
CA LEU A 79 -2.81 -0.96 -3.56
C LEU A 79 -2.72 -0.51 -5.03
N VAL A 80 -2.26 -1.38 -5.94
CA VAL A 80 -2.15 -1.06 -7.37
C VAL A 80 -3.51 -0.75 -7.99
N VAL A 81 -4.55 -1.52 -7.67
CA VAL A 81 -5.89 -1.30 -8.20
C VAL A 81 -6.48 0.01 -7.68
N VAL A 82 -6.37 0.26 -6.38
CA VAL A 82 -6.88 1.47 -5.73
C VAL A 82 -6.13 2.71 -6.24
N PHE A 83 -4.79 2.74 -6.14
CA PHE A 83 -4.00 3.89 -6.57
C PHE A 83 -3.93 4.08 -8.07
N GLY A 84 -3.87 3.00 -8.84
CA GLY A 84 -3.87 3.06 -10.29
C GLY A 84 -5.23 3.50 -10.82
N GLY A 85 -6.32 2.97 -10.27
CA GLY A 85 -7.68 3.42 -10.57
C GLY A 85 -7.89 4.91 -10.28
N MET A 86 -7.38 5.40 -9.15
CA MET A 86 -7.47 6.83 -8.83
C MET A 86 -6.56 7.71 -9.70
N THR A 87 -5.37 7.23 -10.08
CA THR A 87 -4.51 7.91 -11.07
C THR A 87 -5.27 8.14 -12.38
N ILE A 88 -6.01 7.12 -12.84
CA ILE A 88 -6.86 7.19 -14.03
C ILE A 88 -8.03 8.17 -13.84
N PHE A 89 -8.67 8.14 -12.66
CA PHE A 89 -9.87 8.95 -12.40
C PHE A 89 -9.56 10.44 -12.23
N PHE A 90 -8.52 10.78 -11.48
CA PHE A 90 -8.23 12.16 -11.06
C PHE A 90 -7.34 12.94 -12.05
N ASN A 91 -6.41 12.30 -12.76
CA ASN A 91 -5.55 12.93 -13.79
C ASN A 91 -4.99 14.33 -13.40
N ASP A 92 -4.58 14.53 -12.14
CA ASP A 92 -4.25 15.86 -11.58
C ASP A 92 -3.20 15.76 -10.46
N GLU A 93 -2.38 16.81 -10.27
CA GLU A 93 -1.38 16.99 -9.21
C GLU A 93 -1.98 16.91 -7.80
N ARG A 94 -3.28 17.21 -7.63
CA ARG A 94 -4.00 17.00 -6.36
C ARG A 94 -3.90 15.55 -5.88
N PHE A 95 -3.72 14.61 -6.81
CA PHE A 95 -3.53 13.20 -6.48
C PHE A 95 -2.27 12.94 -5.65
N LEU A 96 -1.22 13.77 -5.79
CA LEU A 96 -0.01 13.64 -4.99
C LEU A 96 -0.28 13.92 -3.50
N LYS A 97 -1.22 14.81 -3.19
CA LYS A 97 -1.56 15.22 -1.83
C LYS A 97 -2.56 14.29 -1.14
N ILE A 98 -3.49 13.70 -1.89
CA ILE A 98 -4.49 12.75 -1.36
C ILE A 98 -3.93 11.33 -1.19
N LYS A 99 -2.86 10.98 -1.91
CA LYS A 99 -2.22 9.66 -1.87
C LYS A 99 -1.95 9.17 -0.44
N PRO A 100 -1.31 9.97 0.45
CA PRO A 100 -1.08 9.55 1.83
C PRO A 100 -2.37 9.30 2.62
N THR A 101 -3.38 10.17 2.50
CA THR A 101 -4.69 9.99 3.18
C THR A 101 -5.28 8.62 2.85
N LEU A 102 -5.29 8.25 1.57
CA LEU A 102 -5.88 7.01 1.10
C LEU A 102 -5.10 5.78 1.58
N ILE A 103 -3.76 5.85 1.57
CA ILE A 103 -2.91 4.79 2.12
C ILE A 103 -3.25 4.57 3.60
N TYR A 104 -3.34 5.65 4.39
CA TYR A 104 -3.64 5.57 5.81
C TYR A 104 -5.06 5.07 6.08
N CYS A 105 -6.06 5.52 5.33
CA CYS A 105 -7.42 5.00 5.42
C CYS A 105 -7.47 3.49 5.11
N LEU A 106 -6.80 3.05 4.04
CA LEU A 106 -6.77 1.65 3.65
C LEU A 106 -6.11 0.79 4.74
N PHE A 107 -4.94 1.18 5.23
CA PHE A 107 -4.29 0.46 6.32
C PHE A 107 -5.15 0.43 7.58
N SER A 108 -5.77 1.55 7.94
CA SER A 108 -6.68 1.60 9.08
C SER A 108 -7.85 0.62 8.94
N ILE A 109 -8.54 0.62 7.80
CA ILE A 109 -9.66 -0.29 7.52
C ILE A 109 -9.21 -1.74 7.59
N ILE A 110 -8.06 -2.09 6.98
CA ILE A 110 -7.52 -3.45 7.00
C ILE A 110 -7.22 -3.90 8.43
N LEU A 111 -6.58 -3.05 9.24
CA LEU A 111 -6.27 -3.38 10.63
C LEU A 111 -7.52 -3.48 11.51
N LEU A 112 -8.49 -2.56 11.34
CA LEU A 112 -9.79 -2.62 12.03
C LEU A 112 -10.57 -3.88 11.67
N PHE A 113 -10.55 -4.28 10.40
CA PHE A 113 -11.17 -5.53 9.94
C PHE A 113 -10.48 -6.76 10.54
N GLY A 114 -9.15 -6.74 10.65
CA GLY A 114 -8.41 -7.76 11.37
C GLY A 114 -8.84 -7.89 12.83
N ILE A 115 -9.01 -6.76 13.53
CA ILE A 115 -9.49 -6.73 14.92
C ILE A 115 -10.90 -7.28 15.03
N PHE A 116 -11.80 -6.95 14.11
CA PHE A 116 -13.16 -7.49 14.06
C PHE A 116 -13.16 -9.02 13.94
N ARG A 117 -12.21 -9.58 13.18
CA ARG A 117 -11.97 -11.03 13.08
C ARG A 117 -11.17 -11.63 14.25
N LYS A 118 -10.84 -10.86 15.28
CA LYS A 118 -9.96 -11.26 16.39
C LYS A 118 -8.58 -11.75 15.91
N THR A 119 -8.07 -11.18 14.83
CA THR A 119 -6.77 -11.54 14.25
C THR A 119 -5.90 -10.30 14.08
N SER A 120 -4.68 -10.35 14.60
CA SER A 120 -3.71 -9.29 14.38
C SER A 120 -3.05 -9.43 13.00
N TYR A 121 -3.49 -8.62 12.05
CA TYR A 121 -2.83 -8.53 10.74
C TYR A 121 -1.44 -7.89 10.85
N LEU A 122 -1.23 -7.04 11.85
CA LEU A 122 0.10 -6.52 12.15
C LEU A 122 1.05 -7.63 12.59
N ALA A 123 0.59 -8.58 13.43
CA ALA A 123 1.36 -9.76 13.81
C ALA A 123 1.67 -10.66 12.62
N SER A 124 0.75 -10.77 11.67
CA SER A 124 0.98 -11.55 10.45
C SER A 124 2.09 -10.98 9.57
N LEU A 125 2.34 -9.66 9.64
CA LEU A 125 3.37 -8.97 8.86
C LEU A 125 4.69 -8.84 9.63
N LEU A 126 4.62 -8.50 10.92
CA LEU A 126 5.79 -8.14 11.75
C LEU A 126 6.09 -9.16 12.86
N GLY A 127 5.34 -10.26 12.96
CA GLY A 127 5.47 -11.25 14.04
C GLY A 127 6.85 -11.88 14.15
N LYS A 128 7.63 -11.89 13.06
CA LYS A 128 9.02 -12.36 13.07
C LYS A 128 10.02 -11.31 13.58
N ALA A 129 9.65 -10.03 13.55
CA ALA A 129 10.51 -8.93 13.92
C ALA A 129 10.42 -8.57 15.42
N LEU A 130 9.28 -8.89 16.07
CA LEU A 130 9.04 -8.56 17.47
C LEU A 130 8.35 -9.74 18.20
N PRO A 131 8.96 -10.30 19.26
CA PRO A 131 8.32 -11.31 20.11
C PRO A 131 7.29 -10.64 21.02
N LEU A 132 6.04 -10.61 20.57
CA LEU A 132 4.91 -10.06 21.33
C LEU A 132 3.85 -11.14 21.53
N SER A 133 3.24 -11.17 22.73
CA SER A 133 2.07 -12.01 22.99
C SER A 133 0.86 -11.60 22.12
N TYR A 134 -0.10 -12.52 22.00
CA TYR A 134 -1.32 -12.27 21.21
C TYR A 134 -2.08 -11.01 21.67
N ASP A 135 -2.24 -10.81 22.98
CA ASP A 135 -2.93 -9.65 23.54
C ASP A 135 -2.17 -8.35 23.22
N GLY A 136 -0.84 -8.35 23.34
CA GLY A 136 0.01 -7.24 22.93
C GLY A 136 -0.19 -6.89 21.47
N TRP A 137 -0.25 -7.90 20.59
CA TRP A 137 -0.48 -7.72 19.17
C TRP A 137 -1.86 -7.14 18.85
N MET A 138 -2.90 -7.54 19.58
CA MET A 138 -4.25 -7.00 19.40
C MET A 138 -4.34 -5.54 19.86
N ILE A 139 -3.71 -5.19 20.99
CA ILE A 139 -3.62 -3.81 21.48
C ILE A 139 -2.86 -2.94 20.50
N LEU A 140 -1.69 -3.39 20.04
CA LEU A 140 -0.85 -2.66 19.10
C LEU A 140 -1.56 -2.44 17.77
N THR A 141 -2.22 -3.47 17.23
CA THR A 141 -3.01 -3.37 15.99
C THR A 141 -4.12 -2.33 16.13
N ARG A 142 -4.82 -2.32 17.27
CA ARG A 142 -5.89 -1.34 17.55
C ARG A 142 -5.36 0.09 17.60
N ARG A 143 -4.29 0.31 18.35
CA ARG A 143 -3.67 1.64 18.48
C ARG A 143 -3.11 2.12 17.15
N MET A 144 -2.47 1.24 16.39
CA MET A 144 -1.95 1.55 15.06
C MET A 144 -3.09 1.89 14.08
N ALA A 145 -4.21 1.16 14.13
CA ALA A 145 -5.36 1.44 13.29
C ALA A 145 -5.93 2.85 13.54
N TYR A 146 -6.11 3.24 14.80
CA TYR A 146 -6.55 4.59 15.16
C TYR A 146 -5.51 5.65 14.81
N PHE A 147 -4.23 5.35 14.99
CA PHE A 147 -3.16 6.25 14.61
C PHE A 147 -3.15 6.52 13.10
N PHE A 148 -3.39 5.51 12.26
CA PHE A 148 -3.58 5.73 10.83
C PHE A 148 -4.82 6.58 10.51
N VAL A 149 -5.94 6.44 11.24
CA VAL A 149 -7.09 7.36 11.06
C VAL A 149 -6.67 8.80 11.37
N LEU A 150 -5.94 9.01 12.46
CA LEU A 150 -5.45 10.34 12.85
C LEU A 150 -4.49 10.92 11.81
N LEU A 151 -3.57 10.12 11.26
CA LEU A 151 -2.68 10.56 10.19
C LEU A 151 -3.44 10.88 8.90
N ALA A 152 -4.47 10.09 8.56
CA ALA A 152 -5.33 10.37 7.42
C ALA A 152 -6.05 11.72 7.58
N ALA A 153 -6.68 11.94 8.75
CA ALA A 153 -7.37 13.19 9.06
C ALA A 153 -6.40 14.38 9.09
N ALA A 154 -5.22 14.23 9.69
CA ALA A 154 -4.21 15.27 9.75
C ALA A 154 -3.67 15.62 8.36
N ASN A 155 -3.35 14.64 7.52
CA ASN A 155 -2.96 14.91 6.14
C ASN A 155 -4.08 15.63 5.38
N GLU A 156 -5.32 15.14 5.47
CA GLU A 156 -6.49 15.74 4.82
C GLU A 156 -6.70 17.20 5.21
N PHE A 157 -6.53 17.51 6.50
CA PHE A 157 -6.61 18.86 7.01
C PHE A 157 -5.48 19.74 6.47
N VAL A 158 -4.23 19.27 6.54
CA VAL A 158 -3.05 20.06 6.15
C VAL A 158 -3.07 20.35 4.66
N TRP A 159 -3.33 19.36 3.80
CA TRP A 159 -3.23 19.59 2.36
C TRP A 159 -4.39 20.46 1.81
N ARG A 160 -5.53 20.50 2.51
CA ARG A 160 -6.68 21.36 2.15
C ARG A 160 -6.57 22.79 2.65
N THR A 161 -5.91 23.01 3.79
CA THR A 161 -5.88 24.32 4.46
C THR A 161 -4.55 25.05 4.36
N GLN A 162 -3.45 24.32 4.17
CA GLN A 162 -2.10 24.86 4.19
C GLN A 162 -1.47 24.93 2.78
N SER A 163 -0.37 25.69 2.67
CA SER A 163 0.38 25.79 1.42
C SER A 163 1.04 24.46 1.03
N THR A 164 1.42 24.32 -0.24
CA THR A 164 2.15 23.14 -0.73
C THR A 164 3.47 22.95 0.00
N GLU A 165 4.19 24.03 0.32
CA GLU A 165 5.45 23.99 1.05
C GLU A 165 5.25 23.46 2.47
N THR A 166 4.26 23.98 3.21
CA THR A 166 3.91 23.47 4.55
C THR A 166 3.51 22.00 4.50
N TRP A 167 2.76 21.59 3.48
CA TRP A 167 2.42 20.18 3.29
C TRP A 167 3.66 19.30 3.02
N VAL A 168 4.65 19.79 2.27
CA VAL A 168 5.92 19.08 2.05
C VAL A 168 6.70 18.92 3.36
N TYR A 169 6.76 19.95 4.21
CA TYR A 169 7.40 19.82 5.52
C TYR A 169 6.62 18.88 6.45
N PHE A 170 5.29 18.99 6.46
CA PHE A 170 4.43 18.11 7.25
C PHE A 170 4.60 16.65 6.84
N LYS A 171 4.57 16.34 5.54
CA LYS A 171 4.71 14.95 5.08
C LYS A 171 6.09 14.37 5.36
N THR A 172 7.14 15.21 5.30
CA THR A 172 8.53 14.75 5.40
C THR A 172 8.96 14.62 6.86
N PHE A 173 8.71 15.66 7.66
CA PHE A 173 9.15 15.72 9.05
C PHE A 173 8.00 15.48 10.02
N GLY A 174 6.85 16.11 9.80
CA GLY A 174 5.69 15.98 10.70
C GLY A 174 5.22 14.53 10.86
N LEU A 175 5.03 13.82 9.74
CA LEU A 175 4.65 12.40 9.75
C LEU A 175 5.74 11.52 10.39
N THR A 176 7.01 11.78 10.09
CA THR A 176 8.14 11.03 10.67
C THR A 176 8.18 11.20 12.18
N ILE A 177 8.09 12.43 12.68
CA ILE A 177 8.04 12.73 14.12
C ILE A 177 6.82 12.07 14.75
N ALA A 178 5.65 12.16 14.11
CA ALA A 178 4.44 11.51 14.60
C ALA A 178 4.60 9.98 14.74
N MET A 179 5.24 9.33 13.76
CA MET A 179 5.57 7.90 13.83
C MET A 179 6.50 7.59 15.01
N PHE A 180 7.56 8.38 15.21
CA PHE A 180 8.47 8.20 16.35
C PHE A 180 7.75 8.36 17.69
N VAL A 181 6.98 9.43 17.85
CA VAL A 181 6.18 9.68 19.06
C VAL A 181 5.21 8.52 19.28
N PHE A 182 4.52 8.06 18.24
CA PHE A 182 3.62 6.92 18.34
C PHE A 182 4.35 5.68 18.88
N PHE A 183 5.49 5.30 18.31
CA PHE A 183 6.24 4.14 18.80
C PHE A 183 6.76 4.31 20.23
N ILE A 184 7.19 5.52 20.62
CA ILE A 184 7.55 5.82 22.01
C ILE A 184 6.36 5.60 22.94
N THR A 185 5.16 6.06 22.57
CA THR A 185 3.94 5.83 23.39
C THR A 185 3.54 4.35 23.46
N GLN A 186 4.03 3.50 22.54
CA GLN A 186 3.82 2.05 22.59
C GLN A 186 4.81 1.31 23.49
N TYR A 187 5.81 1.99 24.06
CA TYR A 187 6.83 1.40 24.93
C TYR A 187 6.24 0.55 26.07
N SER A 188 5.17 1.02 26.72
CA SER A 188 4.50 0.24 27.77
C SER A 188 3.91 -1.08 27.26
N VAL A 189 3.39 -1.12 26.03
CA VAL A 189 2.85 -2.37 25.44
C VAL A 189 3.99 -3.34 25.20
N PHE A 190 5.10 -2.85 24.64
CA PHE A 190 6.29 -3.69 24.43
C PHE A 190 6.85 -4.22 25.75
N LYS A 191 6.93 -3.40 26.79
CA LYS A 191 7.41 -3.84 28.11
C LYS A 191 6.51 -4.88 28.78
N THR A 192 5.19 -4.71 28.70
CA THR A 192 4.23 -5.58 29.42
C THR A 192 3.95 -6.87 28.67
N TYR A 193 3.91 -6.83 27.34
CA TYR A 193 3.47 -7.95 26.49
C TYR A 193 4.57 -8.55 25.62
N GLY A 194 5.77 -7.98 25.66
CA GLY A 194 6.93 -8.49 24.97
C GLY A 194 7.57 -9.64 25.73
N ASP A 195 7.82 -10.72 25.01
CA ASP A 195 8.57 -11.87 25.53
C ASP A 195 10.03 -11.72 25.13
N PHE A 196 10.67 -10.70 25.70
CA PHE A 196 12.09 -10.39 25.46
C PHE A 196 13.01 -11.11 26.45
N LYS A 197 12.52 -12.20 27.07
CA LYS A 197 13.33 -13.02 27.98
C LYS A 197 14.20 -13.98 27.17
N ASP A 198 15.44 -13.55 26.93
CA ASP A 198 16.60 -14.43 27.06
C ASP A 198 17.20 -14.23 28.46
#